data_AF-A0A9X1YEI3-F1
#
_entry.id   AF-A0A9X1YEI3-F1
#
_cell.length_a   1.000
_cell.length_b   1.000
_cell.length_c   1.000
_cell.angle_alpha   90.00
_cell.angle_beta   90.00
_cell.angle_gamma   90.00
#
_symmetry.space_group_name_H-M   'P 1'
#
loop_
_entity.id
_entity.type
_entity.pdbx_description
1 polymer ?
#
loop_
_entity_poly.entity_id
_entity_poly.type
_entity_poly.pdbx_seq_one_letter_code
_entity_poly.pdbx_strand_id
1 'polypeptide(L)'
;IRAEAETVKAFMSRQVDRFRPPYGKAYVNRPRQCILVGTTNAEEWLSDTTGNRRFWPLACRHADVPWIREHRDQLWAEAAAREAAG
;
A
#
# COMPACT_ATOMS: atom_id res chain seq x y z
N ILE A 1 -2.20 18.79 10.04
CA ILE A 1 -0.85 18.26 9.77
C ILE A 1 -0.47 17.07 10.67
N ARG A 2 -0.17 17.21 11.98
CA ARG A 2 0.29 16.05 12.81
C ARG A 2 -0.79 14.98 13.04
N ALA A 3 -2.04 15.38 13.27
CA ALA A 3 -3.17 14.46 13.44
C ALA A 3 -3.53 13.69 12.15
N GLU A 4 -3.31 14.30 10.98
CA GLU A 4 -3.52 13.64 9.69
C GLU A 4 -2.48 12.54 9.46
N ALA A 5 -1.20 12.80 9.79
CA ALA A 5 -0.13 11.81 9.66
C ALA A 5 -0.38 10.55 10.53
N GLU A 6 -0.83 10.73 11.79
CA GLU A 6 -1.20 9.60 12.65
C GLU A 6 -2.42 8.84 12.11
N THR A 7 -3.39 9.55 11.55
CA THR A 7 -4.56 8.94 10.91
C THR A 7 -4.16 8.09 9.71
N VAL A 8 -3.25 8.58 8.86
CA VAL A 8 -2.73 7.85 7.71
C VAL A 8 -1.93 6.63 8.17
N LYS A 9 -1.06 6.75 9.17
CA LYS A 9 -0.32 5.60 9.72
C LYS A 9 -1.25 4.54 10.29
N ALA A 10 -2.24 4.96 11.07
CA ALA A 10 -3.25 4.07 11.62
C ALA A 10 -4.04 3.38 10.50
N PHE A 11 -4.40 4.13 9.45
CA PHE A 11 -5.03 3.56 8.27
C PHE A 11 -4.14 2.54 7.57
N MET A 12 -2.86 2.85 7.36
CA MET A 12 -1.90 1.97 6.70
C MET A 12 -1.69 0.64 7.45
N SER A 13 -1.68 0.65 8.78
CA SER A 13 -1.46 -0.56 9.59
C SER A 13 -2.71 -1.38 9.91
N ARG A 14 -3.91 -0.94 9.49
CA ARG A 14 -5.16 -1.69 9.76
C ARG A 14 -5.15 -3.03 9.00
N GLN A 15 -5.44 -4.11 9.72
CA GLN A 15 -5.63 -5.45 9.16
C GLN A 15 -7.09 -5.71 8.73
N VAL A 16 -8.03 -4.91 9.23
CA VAL A 16 -9.47 -5.07 8.99
C VAL A 16 -10.06 -3.73 8.58
N ASP A 17 -10.77 -3.73 7.47
CA ASP A 17 -11.55 -2.61 6.97
C ASP A 17 -12.98 -2.69 7.50
N ARG A 18 -13.37 -1.69 8.27
CA ARG A 18 -14.74 -1.49 8.73
C ARG A 18 -15.42 -0.46 7.84
N PHE A 19 -16.35 -0.90 7.02
CA PHE A 19 -17.06 -0.01 6.09
C PHE A 19 -18.52 -0.42 5.94
N ARG A 20 -19.34 0.48 5.39
CA ARG A 20 -20.71 0.19 5.01
C ARG A 20 -20.75 -0.03 3.50
N PRO A 21 -21.06 -1.24 3.00
CA PRO A 21 -21.14 -1.46 1.57
C PRO A 21 -22.30 -0.64 0.98
N PRO A 22 -22.24 -0.27 -0.31
CA PRO A 22 -23.36 0.35 -0.99
C PRO A 22 -24.64 -0.46 -0.77
N TYR A 23 -25.72 0.21 -0.39
CA TYR A 23 -27.03 -0.40 -0.05
C TYR A 23 -27.04 -1.37 1.15
N GLY A 24 -25.93 -1.48 1.88
CA GLY A 24 -25.86 -2.28 3.10
C GLY A 24 -26.65 -1.66 4.24
N LYS A 25 -27.30 -2.50 5.06
CA LYS A 25 -28.06 -2.04 6.25
C LYS A 25 -27.15 -1.68 7.43
N ALA A 26 -25.97 -2.30 7.53
CA ALA A 26 -25.03 -2.14 8.63
C ALA A 26 -23.57 -2.09 8.16
N TYR A 27 -22.68 -1.68 9.07
CA TYR A 27 -21.24 -1.77 8.87
C TYR A 27 -20.79 -3.24 8.90
N VAL A 28 -19.86 -3.59 8.05
CA VAL A 28 -19.21 -4.90 8.02
C VAL A 28 -17.72 -4.73 8.28
N ASN A 29 -17.13 -5.75 8.91
CA ASN A 29 -15.69 -5.87 9.07
C ASN A 29 -15.19 -6.87 8.03
N ARG A 30 -14.20 -6.50 7.23
CA ARG A 30 -13.57 -7.38 6.25
C ARG A 30 -12.06 -7.36 6.44
N PRO A 31 -11.36 -8.51 6.47
CA PRO A 31 -9.91 -8.54 6.40
C PRO A 31 -9.44 -7.75 5.17
N ARG A 32 -8.38 -6.96 5.31
CA ARG A 32 -7.87 -6.14 4.22
C ARG A 32 -7.26 -7.04 3.13
N GLN A 33 -7.71 -6.85 1.90
CA GLN A 33 -7.25 -7.62 0.72
C GLN A 33 -6.53 -6.75 -0.32
N CYS A 34 -6.15 -5.52 0.04
CA CYS A 34 -5.47 -4.60 -0.86
C CYS A 34 -4.12 -4.14 -0.31
N ILE A 35 -3.24 -3.77 -1.22
CA ILE A 35 -2.06 -2.96 -0.93
C ILE A 35 -2.41 -1.49 -1.15
N LEU A 36 -1.82 -0.61 -0.35
CA LEU A 36 -2.00 0.83 -0.48
C LEU A 36 -0.70 1.43 -1.02
N VAL A 37 -0.83 2.24 -2.07
CA VAL A 37 0.31 2.89 -2.74
C VAL A 37 -0.01 4.37 -2.88
N GLY A 38 0.97 5.22 -2.58
CA GLY A 38 0.90 6.66 -2.78
C GLY A 38 2.14 7.12 -3.52
N THR A 39 1.96 8.05 -4.46
CA THR A 39 3.05 8.68 -5.19
C THR A 39 3.14 10.15 -4.80
N THR A 40 4.35 10.68 -4.70
CA THR A 40 4.59 12.10 -4.46
C THR A 40 5.81 12.53 -5.25
N ASN A 41 5.77 13.78 -5.74
CA ASN A 41 6.92 14.41 -6.38
C ASN A 41 7.81 15.14 -5.36
N ALA A 42 7.39 15.24 -4.10
CA ALA A 42 8.19 15.82 -3.03
C ALA A 42 9.22 14.79 -2.54
N GLU A 43 10.50 15.18 -2.52
CA GLU A 43 11.59 14.33 -2.02
C GLU A 43 11.45 14.09 -0.51
N GLU A 44 11.02 15.12 0.24
CA GLU A 44 10.76 15.05 1.67
C GLU A 44 9.26 15.12 1.96
N TRP A 45 8.63 13.94 2.07
CA TRP A 45 7.19 13.83 2.35
C TRP A 45 6.89 13.16 3.70
N LEU A 46 7.86 12.43 4.26
CA LEU A 46 7.75 11.80 5.57
C LEU A 46 8.39 12.69 6.63
N SER A 47 7.60 13.59 7.24
CA SER A 47 8.08 14.59 8.19
C SER A 47 8.37 14.06 9.61
N ASP A 48 8.03 12.81 9.91
CA ASP A 48 8.20 12.24 11.26
C ASP A 48 9.42 11.31 11.35
N THR A 49 10.40 11.73 12.15
CA THR A 49 11.66 11.03 12.44
C THR A 49 11.49 9.70 13.20
N THR A 50 10.32 9.43 13.81
CA THR A 50 10.10 8.24 14.65
C THR A 50 9.15 7.19 14.03
N GLY A 51 8.38 7.56 12.99
CA GLY A 51 7.17 6.82 12.59
C GLY A 51 7.15 6.21 11.19
N ASN A 52 8.26 6.27 10.44
CA ASN A 52 8.29 5.94 9.02
C ASN A 52 8.36 4.45 8.66
N ARG A 53 8.39 3.56 9.66
CA ARG A 53 8.50 2.09 9.45
C ARG A 53 7.30 1.46 8.77
N ARG A 54 6.18 2.18 8.65
CA ARG A 54 4.95 1.73 7.97
C ARG A 54 4.93 2.07 6.49
N PHE A 55 5.96 2.74 6.00
CA PHE A 55 6.11 3.12 4.60
C PHE A 55 7.33 2.43 4.02
N TRP A 56 7.19 1.90 2.82
CA TRP A 56 8.29 1.42 2.00
C TRP A 56 8.53 2.45 0.88
N PRO A 57 9.43 3.44 1.09
CA PRO A 57 9.67 4.47 0.10
C PRO A 57 10.48 3.89 -1.07
N LEU A 58 10.00 4.12 -2.30
CA LEU A 58 10.67 3.74 -3.53
C LEU A 58 10.89 4.99 -4.38
N ALA A 59 12.15 5.30 -4.67
CA ALA A 59 12.50 6.39 -5.57
C ALA A 59 12.28 5.93 -7.02
N CYS A 60 11.18 6.37 -7.64
CA CYS A 60 10.87 6.07 -9.02
C CYS A 60 11.42 7.17 -9.94
N ARG A 61 12.54 6.92 -10.61
CA ARG A 61 13.12 7.86 -11.60
C ARG A 61 12.67 7.56 -13.03
N HIS A 62 12.44 6.29 -13.33
CA HIS A 62 12.05 5.81 -14.64
C HIS A 62 11.22 4.53 -14.50
N ALA A 63 10.19 4.39 -15.33
CA ALA A 63 9.37 3.19 -15.42
C ALA A 63 9.13 2.84 -16.88
N ASP A 64 9.67 1.71 -17.34
CA ASP A 64 9.44 1.18 -18.68
C ASP A 64 8.10 0.43 -18.70
N VAL A 65 7.04 1.14 -19.08
CA VAL A 65 5.68 0.59 -19.10
C VAL A 65 5.54 -0.57 -20.10
N PRO A 66 6.06 -0.49 -21.35
CA PRO A 66 6.08 -1.64 -22.26
C PRO A 66 6.73 -2.89 -21.66
N TRP A 67 7.95 -2.76 -21.12
CA TRP A 67 8.66 -3.89 -20.53
C TRP A 67 7.88 -4.49 -19.35
N ILE A 68 7.36 -3.64 -18.46
CA ILE A 68 6.55 -4.10 -17.31
C ILE A 68 5.32 -4.85 -17.80
N ARG A 69 4.62 -4.36 -18.82
CA ARG A 69 3.41 -5.04 -19.34
C ARG A 69 3.71 -6.43 -19.87
N GLU A 70 4.84 -6.60 -20.55
CA GLU A 70 5.27 -7.89 -21.08
C GLU A 70 5.70 -8.88 -19.98
N HIS A 71 6.38 -8.39 -18.94
CA HIS A 71 7.00 -9.24 -17.91
C HIS A 71 6.20 -9.34 -16.60
N ARG A 72 5.10 -8.59 -16.47
CA ARG A 72 4.30 -8.50 -15.23
C ARG A 72 3.95 -9.88 -14.66
N ASP A 73 3.45 -10.77 -15.51
CA ASP A 73 2.94 -12.06 -15.05
C ASP A 73 4.08 -12.96 -14.55
N GLN A 74 5.27 -12.87 -15.16
CA GLN A 74 6.47 -13.55 -14.69
C GLN A 74 6.95 -13.01 -13.33
N LEU A 75 6.94 -11.68 -13.14
CA LEU A 75 7.30 -11.07 -11.85
C LEU A 75 6.39 -11.56 -10.73
N TRP A 76 5.08 -11.65 -10.98
CA TRP A 76 4.13 -12.21 -10.01
C TRP A 76 4.35 -13.70 -9.78
N ALA A 77 4.64 -14.47 -10.83
CA ALA A 77 4.92 -15.90 -10.70
C ALA A 77 6.12 -16.16 -9.78
N GLU A 78 7.21 -15.41 -9.94
CA GLU A 78 8.36 -15.55 -9.04
C GLU A 78 8.07 -15.09 -7.60
N ALA A 79 7.28 -14.02 -7.44
CA ALA A 79 6.87 -13.55 -6.13
C ALA A 79 6.03 -14.61 -5.40
N ALA A 80 5.06 -15.22 -6.11
CA ALA A 80 4.25 -16.32 -5.60
C ALA A 80 5.10 -17.56 -5.26
N ALA A 81 6.08 -17.90 -6.11
CA ALA A 81 6.98 -19.02 -5.83
C ALA A 81 7.84 -18.80 -4.57
N ARG A 82 8.32 -17.57 -4.35
CA ARG A 82 9.07 -17.21 -3.13
C ARG A 82 8.18 -17.23 -1.90
N GLU A 83 6.97 -16.67 -1.99
CA GLU A 83 6.01 -16.67 -0.88
C GLU A 83 5.62 -18.10 -0.45
N ALA A 84 5.38 -18.99 -1.42
CA ALA A 84 5.09 -20.39 -1.15
C ALA A 84 6.28 -21.16 -0.54
N ALA A 85 7.51 -20.68 -0.70
CA ALA A 85 8.72 -21.28 -0.14
C ALA A 85 9.01 -20.85 1.31
N GLY A 86 8.35 -19.79 1.80
CA GLY A 86 8.55 -19.20 3.14
C GLY A 86 9.60 -18.10 3.19
#